data_AF-A0A2N1R356-F1
#
_entry.id   AF-A0A2N1R356-F1
#
_cell.length_a   1.000
_cell.length_b   1.000
_cell.length_c   1.000
_cell.angle_alpha   90.00
_cell.angle_beta   90.00
_cell.angle_gamma   90.00
#
_symmetry.space_group_name_H-M   'P 1'
#
loop_
_entity.id
_entity.type
_entity.pdbx_description
1 polymer ?
#
loop_
_entity_poly.entity_id
_entity_poly.type
_entity_poly.pdbx_seq_one_letter_code
_entity_poly.pdbx_strand_id
1 'polypeptide(L)'
;MAGDRWFASDNNAAAHPRIMEALVRANAGHAIGYGDDPVTAGAENAVAALFGPGATVRFVLNGTGANVYALGCFAHGGDAILCSDCAHILVDETGAPSAVTGAQLVPMATKDGKVSVAALEATLRHYDDMHKARPAALSLSQPTELGTVYGRAELAELCRVAHASGLVVQIDGARLSNAAVALGVGVAEAAGYVTTTGSSPAGADVVCFGGTKNGLMFGEAVIFAPRADGSLPDTARLRKTRLQLSSKMRFIAAQFDEYVRDGLWRECATASNRQAARLVAGLSARGLRLEYPAQTNAAFVKIPARVTEELRAKRFFYDWEGGAVRWMASWDTTDSDVDGFLADLDAALASYRAANPDTPDPKLAAEESALIASGRAFLKSNWDQLERFKSPQKQGVPVPPFVRPIPAAATVVKLPDPSASGLGGKSFSDVTAGRRSRRKYKIEPLSLNELSFLLWASSGVKAVKNENAFRTVPSGGCRHPFDTMLYARRVTGLQPGLYRFMPVEHSLALLKAASVVSGADTDKNGWLDLDQEMDTGLSGQLWNCAAMFVWTVVPFRTEWRYTVAAAKTILIDAGHVCQALYGACEALGLGTCGQAAYDQEKLDAALGVDGTDEFAVYAAPVGRV
;
A
#
# COMPACT_ATOMS: atom_id res chain seq x y z
N MET A 1 -22.65 -11.98 31.11
CA MET A 1 -23.09 -12.11 29.72
C MET A 1 -22.74 -13.50 29.25
N ALA A 2 -23.71 -14.42 29.26
CA ALA A 2 -23.59 -15.76 28.70
C ALA A 2 -24.54 -15.78 27.51
N GLY A 3 -24.05 -16.01 26.28
CA GLY A 3 -24.95 -16.17 25.13
C GLY A 3 -24.33 -15.98 23.75
N ASP A 4 -23.51 -14.96 23.52
CA ASP A 4 -23.18 -14.59 22.13
C ASP A 4 -21.73 -14.94 21.79
N ARG A 5 -21.55 -16.00 21.01
CA ARG A 5 -20.26 -16.37 20.40
C ARG A 5 -20.08 -15.68 19.06
N TRP A 6 -18.82 -15.34 18.78
CA TRP A 6 -18.40 -14.46 17.68
C TRP A 6 -17.44 -15.18 16.74
N PHE A 7 -17.38 -14.74 15.48
CA PHE A 7 -16.48 -15.28 14.45
C PHE A 7 -15.28 -14.35 14.18
N ALA A 8 -14.84 -13.57 15.18
CA ALA A 8 -13.80 -12.56 15.00
C ALA A 8 -12.39 -13.14 14.88
N SER A 9 -11.99 -13.93 15.87
CA SER A 9 -10.67 -14.53 15.97
C SER A 9 -10.73 -15.72 16.90
N ASP A 10 -9.97 -16.75 16.58
CA ASP A 10 -9.73 -17.89 17.46
C ASP A 10 -8.95 -17.52 18.74
N ASN A 11 -8.30 -16.35 18.79
CA ASN A 11 -7.76 -15.77 20.03
C ASN A 11 -8.84 -15.43 21.08
N ASN A 12 -10.11 -15.31 20.67
CA ASN A 12 -11.21 -14.97 21.56
C ASN A 12 -11.85 -16.20 22.21
N ALA A 13 -11.43 -17.40 21.80
CA ALA A 13 -11.92 -18.65 22.34
C ALA A 13 -11.50 -18.83 23.81
N ALA A 14 -12.29 -19.60 24.57
CA ALA A 14 -11.88 -19.99 25.91
C ALA A 14 -10.66 -20.91 25.87
N ALA A 15 -9.93 -21.04 27.00
CA ALA A 15 -8.99 -22.14 27.16
C ALA A 15 -9.77 -23.46 27.30
N HIS A 16 -9.24 -24.53 26.73
CA HIS A 16 -9.84 -25.85 26.81
C HIS A 16 -9.88 -26.34 28.27
N PRO A 17 -10.98 -26.97 28.76
CA PRO A 17 -11.11 -27.39 30.16
C PRO A 17 -9.95 -28.26 30.67
N ARG A 18 -9.51 -29.24 29.86
CA ARG A 18 -8.33 -30.08 30.18
C ARG A 18 -7.06 -29.26 30.42
N ILE A 19 -6.88 -28.15 29.69
CA ILE A 19 -5.75 -27.23 29.87
C ILE A 19 -5.85 -26.49 31.20
N MET A 20 -7.05 -26.04 31.57
CA MET A 20 -7.30 -25.42 32.88
C MET A 20 -7.01 -26.40 34.03
N GLU A 21 -7.41 -27.66 33.88
CA GLU A 21 -7.09 -28.71 34.86
C GLU A 21 -5.58 -28.97 34.94
N ALA A 22 -4.87 -28.98 33.81
CA ALA A 22 -3.41 -29.12 33.79
C ALA A 22 -2.71 -27.98 34.53
N LEU A 23 -3.18 -26.74 34.37
CA LEU A 23 -2.68 -25.59 35.12
C LEU A 23 -2.93 -25.72 36.63
N VAL A 24 -4.12 -26.21 37.03
CA VAL A 24 -4.43 -26.50 38.44
C VAL A 24 -3.48 -27.54 39.01
N ARG A 25 -3.22 -28.64 38.28
CA ARG A 25 -2.25 -29.67 38.69
C ARG A 25 -0.83 -29.10 38.85
N ALA A 26 -0.39 -28.25 37.92
CA ALA A 26 0.92 -27.61 37.94
C ALA A 26 1.08 -26.55 39.06
N ASN A 27 -0.02 -26.15 39.71
CA ASN A 27 0.00 -25.16 40.79
C ASN A 27 0.34 -25.75 42.18
N ALA A 28 0.65 -27.05 42.26
CA ALA A 28 1.06 -27.68 43.51
C ALA A 28 2.58 -27.53 43.76
N GLY A 29 2.94 -27.14 44.99
CA GLY A 29 4.32 -27.12 45.47
C GLY A 29 5.28 -26.15 44.76
N HIS A 30 6.57 -26.28 45.08
CA HIS A 30 7.66 -25.50 44.50
C HIS A 30 8.33 -26.26 43.34
N ALA A 31 8.81 -25.51 42.36
CA ALA A 31 9.63 -25.99 41.25
C ALA A 31 10.73 -24.95 40.97
N ILE A 32 11.87 -25.41 40.46
CA ILE A 32 12.96 -24.51 40.05
C ILE A 32 12.45 -23.66 38.87
N GLY A 33 12.86 -22.39 38.85
CA GLY A 33 12.39 -21.43 37.85
C GLY A 33 13.05 -21.63 36.48
N TYR A 34 12.58 -20.85 35.50
CA TYR A 34 13.20 -20.70 34.17
C TYR A 34 13.29 -21.99 33.34
N GLY A 35 12.50 -23.01 33.67
CA GLY A 35 12.38 -24.26 32.90
C GLY A 35 13.26 -25.40 33.37
N ASP A 36 14.06 -25.21 34.42
CA ASP A 36 14.87 -26.28 35.03
C ASP A 36 14.04 -27.15 35.99
N ASP A 37 12.85 -27.57 35.54
CA ASP A 37 11.90 -28.32 36.34
C ASP A 37 11.38 -29.58 35.61
N PRO A 38 10.98 -30.65 36.33
CA PRO A 38 10.56 -31.90 35.70
C PRO A 38 9.31 -31.79 34.81
N VAL A 39 8.42 -30.82 35.07
CA VAL A 39 7.22 -30.60 34.25
C VAL A 39 7.63 -30.04 32.90
N THR A 40 8.54 -29.06 32.89
CA THR A 40 9.11 -28.51 31.67
C THR A 40 9.86 -29.57 30.87
N ALA A 41 10.75 -30.36 31.51
CA ALA A 41 11.48 -31.42 30.83
C ALA A 41 10.55 -32.50 30.21
N GLY A 42 9.49 -32.89 30.94
CA GLY A 42 8.48 -33.82 30.44
C GLY A 42 7.74 -33.29 29.21
N ALA A 43 7.27 -32.03 29.28
CA ALA A 43 6.57 -31.39 28.18
C ALA A 43 7.47 -31.17 26.95
N GLU A 44 8.73 -30.76 27.13
CA GLU A 44 9.69 -30.63 26.04
C GLU A 44 9.90 -31.98 25.32
N ASN A 45 10.04 -33.08 26.07
CA ASN A 45 10.15 -34.43 25.49
C ASN A 45 8.87 -34.85 24.75
N ALA A 46 7.69 -34.58 25.32
CA ALA A 46 6.42 -34.94 24.72
C ALA A 46 6.16 -34.17 23.40
N VAL A 47 6.50 -32.88 23.36
CA VAL A 47 6.44 -32.08 22.12
C VAL A 47 7.50 -32.53 21.12
N ALA A 48 8.74 -32.76 21.55
CA ALA A 48 9.81 -33.24 20.68
C ALA A 48 9.45 -34.57 20.00
N ALA A 49 8.73 -35.46 20.69
CA ALA A 49 8.27 -36.73 20.14
C ALA A 49 7.33 -36.56 18.91
N LEU A 50 6.62 -35.43 18.79
CA LEU A 50 5.81 -35.13 17.59
C LEU A 50 6.66 -34.74 16.37
N PHE A 51 7.87 -34.22 16.60
CA PHE A 51 8.78 -33.71 15.57
C PHE A 51 9.93 -34.66 15.26
N GLY A 52 10.17 -35.65 16.11
CA GLY A 52 11.17 -36.70 15.90
C GLY A 52 12.46 -36.47 16.68
N PRO A 53 13.42 -37.42 16.57
CA PRO A 53 14.63 -37.42 17.38
C PRO A 53 15.50 -36.19 17.12
N GLY A 54 16.07 -35.64 18.18
CA GLY A 54 16.99 -34.48 18.11
C GLY A 54 16.30 -33.12 18.03
N ALA A 55 14.97 -33.07 18.01
CA ALA A 55 14.22 -31.81 18.08
C ALA A 55 14.50 -31.09 19.41
N THR A 56 14.91 -29.82 19.34
CA THR A 56 15.09 -28.98 20.53
C THR A 56 13.87 -28.09 20.71
N VAL A 57 13.17 -28.24 21.85
CA VAL A 57 11.94 -27.50 22.15
C VAL A 57 12.22 -26.37 23.13
N ARG A 58 11.64 -25.19 22.89
CA ARG A 58 11.71 -24.03 23.78
C ARG A 58 10.34 -23.36 23.86
N PHE A 59 9.74 -23.38 25.05
CA PHE A 59 8.49 -22.66 25.29
C PHE A 59 8.70 -21.15 25.43
N VAL A 60 7.75 -20.38 24.91
CA VAL A 60 7.71 -18.90 24.90
C VAL A 60 6.29 -18.39 25.18
N LEU A 61 6.12 -17.08 25.38
CA LEU A 61 4.89 -16.50 25.94
C LEU A 61 3.75 -16.35 24.93
N ASN A 62 4.05 -15.96 23.68
CA ASN A 62 3.06 -15.66 22.64
C ASN A 62 3.65 -15.81 21.23
N GLY A 63 2.79 -15.71 20.20
CA GLY A 63 3.15 -15.86 18.79
C GLY A 63 4.22 -14.89 18.29
N THR A 64 4.03 -13.58 18.51
CA THR A 64 5.03 -12.56 18.14
C THR A 64 6.39 -12.84 18.80
N GLY A 65 6.37 -13.19 20.08
CA GLY A 65 7.56 -13.58 20.82
C GLY A 65 8.23 -14.82 20.24
N ALA A 66 7.45 -15.81 19.79
CA ALA A 66 7.95 -17.01 19.12
C ALA A 66 8.64 -16.68 17.79
N ASN A 67 7.99 -15.92 16.92
CA ASN A 67 8.53 -15.51 15.62
C ASN A 67 9.81 -14.69 15.78
N VAL A 68 9.77 -13.64 16.59
CA VAL A 68 10.92 -12.76 16.85
C VAL A 68 12.09 -13.54 17.46
N TYR A 69 11.82 -14.45 18.39
CA TYR A 69 12.84 -15.29 19.00
C TYR A 69 13.45 -16.27 17.99
N ALA A 70 12.61 -17.01 17.25
CA ALA A 70 13.05 -17.99 16.27
C ALA A 70 13.91 -17.33 15.17
N LEU A 71 13.42 -16.26 14.56
CA LEU A 71 14.15 -15.51 13.53
C LEU A 71 15.40 -14.85 14.10
N GLY A 72 15.32 -14.30 15.31
CA GLY A 72 16.46 -13.68 16.01
C GLY A 72 17.57 -14.64 16.43
N CYS A 73 17.38 -15.95 16.26
CA CYS A 73 18.45 -16.95 16.34
C CYS A 73 19.32 -17.04 15.09
N PHE A 74 18.84 -16.55 13.94
CA PHE A 74 19.48 -16.77 12.64
C PHE A 74 19.70 -15.49 11.82
N ALA A 75 18.94 -14.43 12.07
CA ALA A 75 19.03 -13.15 11.36
C ALA A 75 19.36 -12.00 12.32
N HIS A 76 20.24 -11.09 11.87
CA HIS A 76 20.79 -9.98 12.64
C HIS A 76 20.82 -8.68 11.83
N GLY A 77 21.38 -7.62 12.41
CA GLY A 77 21.62 -6.36 11.71
C GLY A 77 22.42 -6.56 10.42
N GLY A 78 21.87 -6.09 9.30
CA GLY A 78 22.45 -6.27 7.95
C GLY A 78 21.92 -7.49 7.18
N ASP A 79 21.13 -8.35 7.82
CA ASP A 79 20.44 -9.46 7.17
C ASP A 79 19.02 -9.07 6.71
N ALA A 80 18.48 -9.89 5.80
CA ALA A 80 17.11 -9.83 5.32
C ALA A 80 16.35 -11.13 5.66
N ILE A 81 15.09 -10.96 6.07
CA ILE A 81 14.12 -12.04 6.27
C ILE A 81 13.08 -11.93 5.17
N LEU A 82 13.05 -12.92 4.29
CA LEU A 82 12.11 -12.99 3.18
C LEU A 82 10.78 -13.55 3.67
N CYS A 83 9.65 -12.95 3.31
CA CYS A 83 8.32 -13.36 3.75
C CYS A 83 7.24 -13.03 2.71
N SER A 84 6.01 -13.52 2.91
CA SER A 84 4.87 -13.08 2.09
C SER A 84 4.51 -11.62 2.35
N ASP A 85 3.88 -10.98 1.38
CA ASP A 85 3.29 -9.63 1.47
C ASP A 85 2.17 -9.51 2.50
N CYS A 86 1.59 -10.62 2.97
CA CYS A 86 0.60 -10.67 4.04
C CYS A 86 1.12 -11.32 5.33
N ALA A 87 2.43 -11.56 5.46
CA ALA A 87 2.99 -12.30 6.59
C ALA A 87 2.69 -11.60 7.93
N HIS A 88 2.30 -12.35 8.97
CA HIS A 88 2.03 -11.77 10.30
C HIS A 88 3.22 -10.96 10.84
N ILE A 89 4.44 -11.48 10.66
CA ILE A 89 5.70 -10.80 11.04
C ILE A 89 5.90 -9.44 10.37
N LEU A 90 5.27 -9.22 9.20
CA LEU A 90 5.30 -7.98 8.44
C LEU A 90 4.16 -7.04 8.87
N VAL A 91 2.93 -7.55 8.96
CA VAL A 91 1.72 -6.73 9.04
C VAL A 91 1.17 -6.51 10.45
N ASP A 92 1.24 -7.54 11.32
CA ASP A 92 0.49 -7.58 12.59
C ASP A 92 1.39 -7.61 13.84
N GLU A 93 2.71 -7.49 13.67
CA GLU A 93 3.68 -7.48 14.78
C GLU A 93 4.27 -6.11 15.10
N THR A 94 3.72 -5.03 14.53
CA THR A 94 4.15 -3.64 14.79
C THR A 94 5.67 -3.46 14.56
N GLY A 95 6.21 -4.14 13.55
CA GLY A 95 7.64 -4.11 13.23
C GLY A 95 8.57 -4.76 14.27
N ALA A 96 8.03 -5.54 15.22
CA ALA A 96 8.82 -6.18 16.28
C ALA A 96 9.98 -7.05 15.76
N PRO A 97 9.83 -7.85 14.68
CA PRO A 97 10.96 -8.60 14.11
C PRO A 97 12.12 -7.69 13.72
N SER A 98 11.88 -6.62 12.96
CA SER A 98 12.95 -5.70 12.57
C SER A 98 13.53 -4.94 13.76
N ALA A 99 12.70 -4.48 14.69
CA ALA A 99 13.15 -3.72 15.85
C ALA A 99 14.07 -4.55 16.78
N VAL A 100 13.79 -5.84 16.95
CA VAL A 100 14.50 -6.70 17.90
C VAL A 100 15.70 -7.41 17.27
N THR A 101 15.59 -7.83 16.00
CA THR A 101 16.67 -8.53 15.29
C THR A 101 17.65 -7.58 14.60
N GLY A 102 17.18 -6.39 14.21
CA GLY A 102 17.90 -5.48 13.31
C GLY A 102 17.85 -5.89 11.84
N ALA A 103 17.19 -7.00 11.50
CA ALA A 103 17.07 -7.48 10.14
C ALA A 103 15.96 -6.75 9.37
N GLN A 104 16.16 -6.58 8.07
CA GLN A 104 15.15 -6.04 7.17
C GLN A 104 14.12 -7.12 6.84
N LEU A 105 12.82 -6.83 6.98
CA LEU A 105 11.79 -7.68 6.38
C LEU A 105 11.64 -7.35 4.89
N VAL A 106 11.61 -8.38 4.06
CA VAL A 106 11.49 -8.26 2.60
C VAL A 106 10.24 -9.01 2.15
N PRO A 107 9.14 -8.29 1.84
CA PRO A 107 7.93 -8.92 1.35
C PRO A 107 8.08 -9.39 -0.10
N MET A 108 7.52 -10.55 -0.39
CA MET A 108 7.38 -11.11 -1.73
C MET A 108 5.91 -11.14 -2.11
N ALA A 109 5.61 -10.71 -3.33
CA ALA A 109 4.25 -10.78 -3.87
C ALA A 109 3.74 -12.23 -3.86
N THR A 110 2.54 -12.45 -3.31
CA THR A 110 1.98 -13.79 -3.21
C THR A 110 0.67 -13.96 -3.98
N LYS A 111 0.32 -15.23 -4.22
CA LYS A 111 -1.03 -15.63 -4.61
C LYS A 111 -1.60 -16.50 -3.49
N ASP A 112 -2.81 -16.18 -3.05
CA ASP A 112 -3.49 -16.90 -1.98
C ASP A 112 -2.65 -16.97 -0.68
N GLY A 113 -1.82 -15.95 -0.41
CA GLY A 113 -0.93 -15.86 0.76
C GLY A 113 0.32 -16.74 0.67
N LYS A 114 0.55 -17.39 -0.48
CA LYS A 114 1.64 -18.34 -0.68
C LYS A 114 2.78 -17.79 -1.52
N VAL A 115 4.00 -17.91 -1.00
CA VAL A 115 5.24 -17.66 -1.72
C VAL A 115 5.44 -18.76 -2.75
N SER A 116 5.73 -18.37 -4.00
CA SER A 116 6.12 -19.33 -5.03
C SER A 116 7.64 -19.44 -5.14
N VAL A 117 8.12 -20.57 -5.64
CA VAL A 117 9.55 -20.78 -5.95
C VAL A 117 10.08 -19.69 -6.87
N ALA A 118 9.33 -19.33 -7.91
CA ALA A 118 9.72 -18.28 -8.84
C ALA A 118 9.88 -16.91 -8.15
N ALA A 119 8.98 -16.57 -7.20
CA ALA A 119 9.08 -15.34 -6.42
C ALA A 119 10.29 -15.34 -5.48
N LEU A 120 10.57 -16.48 -4.84
CA LEU A 120 11.75 -16.66 -4.00
C LEU A 120 13.04 -16.49 -4.81
N GLU A 121 13.19 -17.20 -5.92
CA GLU A 121 14.38 -17.11 -6.77
C GLU A 121 14.58 -15.71 -7.37
N ALA A 122 13.49 -15.04 -7.78
CA ALA A 122 13.55 -13.68 -8.28
C ALA A 122 14.03 -12.70 -7.21
N THR A 123 13.54 -12.85 -5.98
CA THR A 123 13.96 -12.04 -4.83
C THR A 123 15.42 -12.30 -4.49
N LEU A 124 15.86 -13.56 -4.46
CA LEU A 124 17.26 -13.92 -4.21
C LEU A 124 18.20 -13.30 -5.25
N ARG A 125 17.89 -13.40 -6.54
CA ARG A 125 18.68 -12.73 -7.60
C ARG A 125 18.69 -11.22 -7.45
N HIS A 126 17.59 -10.62 -6.99
CA HIS A 126 17.52 -9.18 -6.77
C HIS A 126 18.37 -8.74 -5.58
N TYR A 127 18.53 -9.58 -4.55
CA TYR A 127 19.27 -9.28 -3.33
C TYR A 127 20.74 -9.75 -3.35
N ASP A 128 21.21 -10.32 -4.46
CA ASP A 128 22.62 -10.66 -4.69
C ASP A 128 23.44 -9.40 -5.06
N ASP A 129 23.50 -8.45 -4.12
CA ASP A 129 24.16 -7.15 -4.27
C ASP A 129 24.64 -6.66 -2.89
N MET A 130 25.89 -6.18 -2.80
CA MET A 130 26.48 -5.67 -1.54
C MET A 130 25.76 -4.44 -0.97
N HIS A 131 24.99 -3.72 -1.78
CA HIS A 131 24.20 -2.57 -1.35
C HIS A 131 22.88 -2.95 -0.66
N LYS A 132 22.53 -4.25 -0.62
CA LYS A 132 21.28 -4.75 -0.05
C LYS A 132 21.56 -5.64 1.16
N ALA A 133 20.56 -5.74 2.04
CA ALA A 133 20.64 -6.63 3.19
C ALA A 133 20.75 -8.09 2.73
N ARG A 134 21.62 -8.88 3.38
CA ARG A 134 21.90 -10.26 2.95
C ARG A 134 20.74 -11.18 3.31
N PRO A 135 20.09 -11.88 2.35
CA PRO A 135 19.07 -12.88 2.68
C PRO A 135 19.63 -13.94 3.63
N ALA A 136 19.01 -14.08 4.81
CA ALA A 136 19.45 -15.01 5.85
C ALA A 136 18.34 -15.98 6.27
N ALA A 137 17.08 -15.58 6.16
CA ALA A 137 15.96 -16.44 6.49
C ALA A 137 14.79 -16.29 5.51
N LEU A 138 14.06 -17.39 5.31
CA LEU A 138 12.74 -17.44 4.70
C LEU A 138 11.72 -17.78 5.78
N SER A 139 10.75 -16.90 6.00
CA SER A 139 9.62 -17.12 6.90
C SER A 139 8.36 -17.44 6.10
N LEU A 140 7.72 -18.57 6.42
CA LEU A 140 6.48 -19.02 5.80
C LEU A 140 5.44 -19.33 6.89
N SER A 141 4.18 -18.95 6.66
CA SER A 141 3.08 -19.26 7.58
C SER A 141 2.34 -20.51 7.14
N GLN A 142 2.12 -21.46 8.05
CA GLN A 142 1.41 -22.72 7.76
C GLN A 142 0.33 -23.00 8.83
N PRO A 143 -0.97 -22.88 8.49
CA PRO A 143 -1.51 -22.28 7.27
C PRO A 143 -1.15 -20.80 7.15
N THR A 144 -1.36 -20.22 5.96
CA THR A 144 -1.17 -18.79 5.72
C THR A 144 -2.16 -17.95 6.54
N GLU A 145 -1.92 -16.64 6.58
CA GLU A 145 -2.82 -15.66 7.19
C GLU A 145 -4.22 -15.65 6.53
N LEU A 146 -4.30 -16.12 5.28
CA LEU A 146 -5.52 -16.26 4.49
C LEU A 146 -6.21 -17.63 4.67
N GLY A 147 -5.69 -18.47 5.58
CA GLY A 147 -6.25 -19.79 5.88
C GLY A 147 -5.99 -20.85 4.80
N THR A 148 -5.16 -20.53 3.80
CA THR A 148 -4.70 -21.49 2.78
C THR A 148 -3.53 -22.30 3.30
N VAL A 149 -3.30 -23.46 2.69
CA VAL A 149 -2.32 -24.44 3.14
C VAL A 149 -1.29 -24.67 2.05
N TYR A 150 -0.01 -24.61 2.41
CA TYR A 150 1.04 -25.09 1.53
C TYR A 150 1.00 -26.62 1.47
N GLY A 151 1.06 -27.18 0.27
CA GLY A 151 1.20 -28.63 0.11
C GLY A 151 2.58 -29.12 0.57
N ARG A 152 2.70 -30.40 0.95
CA ARG A 152 3.99 -30.97 1.38
C ARG A 152 5.11 -30.81 0.34
N ALA A 153 4.80 -31.08 -0.93
CA ALA A 153 5.76 -30.92 -2.02
C ALA A 153 6.12 -29.45 -2.28
N GLU A 154 5.15 -28.55 -2.08
CA GLU A 154 5.35 -27.11 -2.23
C GLU A 154 6.32 -26.57 -1.17
N LEU A 155 6.11 -26.92 0.11
CA LEU A 155 7.03 -26.56 1.19
C LEU A 155 8.42 -27.18 0.98
N ALA A 156 8.50 -28.47 0.63
CA ALA A 156 9.78 -29.14 0.42
C ALA A 156 10.62 -28.46 -0.67
N GLU A 157 9.99 -28.01 -1.75
CA GLU A 157 10.69 -27.32 -2.83
C GLU A 157 11.14 -25.90 -2.43
N LEU A 158 10.31 -25.15 -1.69
CA LEU A 158 10.71 -23.86 -1.13
C LEU A 158 11.90 -24.01 -0.17
N CYS A 159 11.87 -25.01 0.71
CA CYS A 159 12.98 -25.31 1.61
C CYS A 159 14.25 -25.65 0.84
N ARG A 160 14.15 -26.50 -0.19
CA ARG A 160 15.29 -26.86 -1.05
C ARG A 160 15.95 -25.63 -1.67
N VAL A 161 15.15 -24.71 -2.23
CA VAL A 161 15.65 -23.49 -2.87
C VAL A 161 16.25 -22.52 -1.85
N ALA A 162 15.61 -22.35 -0.70
CA ALA A 162 16.12 -21.51 0.40
C ALA A 162 17.48 -22.02 0.89
N HIS A 163 17.60 -23.32 1.17
CA HIS A 163 18.86 -23.93 1.63
C HIS A 163 19.96 -23.89 0.58
N ALA A 164 19.63 -24.11 -0.70
CA ALA A 164 20.60 -23.97 -1.80
C ALA A 164 21.19 -22.55 -1.89
N SER A 165 20.48 -21.57 -1.32
CA SER A 165 20.88 -20.16 -1.25
C SER A 165 21.40 -19.74 0.13
N GLY A 166 21.56 -20.71 1.06
CA GLY A 166 22.09 -20.47 2.40
C GLY A 166 21.11 -19.89 3.42
N LEU A 167 19.82 -19.81 3.12
CA LEU A 167 18.80 -19.30 4.03
C LEU A 167 18.38 -20.37 5.03
N VAL A 168 18.04 -19.95 6.24
CA VAL A 168 17.29 -20.75 7.21
C VAL A 168 15.79 -20.64 6.93
N VAL A 169 15.03 -21.73 7.08
CA VAL A 169 13.57 -21.71 6.90
C VAL A 169 12.87 -21.77 8.24
N GLN A 170 12.09 -20.72 8.52
CA GLN A 170 11.18 -20.65 9.66
C GLN A 170 9.74 -20.87 9.22
N ILE A 171 9.01 -21.70 9.96
CA ILE A 171 7.56 -21.84 9.81
C ILE A 171 6.86 -21.14 10.96
N ASP A 172 6.10 -20.09 10.66
CA ASP A 172 5.09 -19.57 11.57
C ASP A 172 3.91 -20.54 11.57
N GLY A 173 3.86 -21.34 12.63
CA GLY A 173 2.85 -22.37 12.84
C GLY A 173 1.79 -21.95 13.85
N ALA A 174 1.44 -20.67 13.95
CA ALA A 174 0.39 -20.19 14.86
C ALA A 174 -0.93 -20.97 14.76
N ARG A 175 -1.20 -21.58 13.59
CA ARG A 175 -2.33 -22.50 13.34
C ARG A 175 -1.90 -23.83 12.74
N LEU A 176 -0.69 -24.30 13.01
CA LEU A 176 -0.12 -25.51 12.41
C LEU A 176 -1.00 -26.75 12.62
N SER A 177 -1.66 -26.87 13.76
CA SER A 177 -2.63 -27.94 14.03
C SER A 177 -3.76 -27.97 12.98
N ASN A 178 -4.26 -26.81 12.55
CA ASN A 178 -5.31 -26.70 11.54
C ASN A 178 -4.82 -27.15 10.16
N ALA A 179 -3.60 -26.75 9.76
CA ALA A 179 -3.00 -27.22 8.51
C ALA A 179 -2.74 -28.74 8.55
N ALA A 180 -2.25 -29.27 9.68
CA ALA A 180 -2.01 -30.71 9.83
C ALA A 180 -3.28 -31.55 9.68
N VAL A 181 -4.40 -31.09 10.27
CA VAL A 181 -5.71 -31.72 10.07
C VAL A 181 -6.18 -31.60 8.62
N ALA A 182 -6.06 -30.43 8.00
CA ALA A 182 -6.46 -30.21 6.61
C ALA A 182 -5.68 -31.09 5.62
N LEU A 183 -4.40 -31.35 5.89
CA LEU A 183 -3.54 -32.23 5.10
C LEU A 183 -3.68 -33.71 5.45
N GLY A 184 -4.34 -34.06 6.57
CA GLY A 184 -4.49 -35.43 7.03
C GLY A 184 -3.20 -36.05 7.61
N VAL A 185 -2.29 -35.23 8.16
CA VAL A 185 -0.94 -35.66 8.59
C VAL A 185 -0.64 -35.24 10.04
N GLY A 186 0.58 -35.47 10.51
CA GLY A 186 1.10 -34.95 11.80
C GLY A 186 1.64 -33.52 11.68
N VAL A 187 1.80 -32.81 12.81
CA VAL A 187 2.28 -31.41 12.81
C VAL A 187 3.67 -31.23 12.21
N ALA A 188 4.58 -32.18 12.43
CA ALA A 188 5.92 -32.12 11.84
C ALA A 188 5.89 -32.23 10.32
N GLU A 189 5.12 -33.19 9.80
CA GLU A 189 4.95 -33.38 8.36
C GLU A 189 4.24 -32.20 7.70
N ALA A 190 3.24 -31.60 8.37
CA ALA A 190 2.53 -30.42 7.91
C ALA A 190 3.42 -29.17 7.82
N ALA A 191 4.37 -29.02 8.76
CA ALA A 191 5.36 -27.95 8.75
C ALA A 191 6.50 -28.20 7.76
N GLY A 192 6.53 -29.35 7.09
CA GLY A 192 7.70 -29.78 6.32
C GLY A 192 8.93 -29.93 7.19
N TYR A 193 8.79 -30.24 8.49
CA TYR A 193 9.90 -30.51 9.38
C TYR A 193 10.51 -31.87 9.04
N VAL A 194 11.82 -31.91 8.78
CA VAL A 194 12.52 -33.13 8.34
C VAL A 194 13.76 -33.34 9.21
N THR A 195 13.87 -34.51 9.83
CA THR A 195 15.01 -34.89 10.69
C THR A 195 16.13 -35.62 9.94
N THR A 196 15.98 -35.89 8.63
CA THR A 196 16.97 -36.69 7.90
C THR A 196 18.24 -35.89 7.61
N THR A 197 19.36 -36.36 8.15
CA THR A 197 20.74 -35.88 7.94
C THR A 197 21.31 -36.23 6.55
N GLY A 198 20.46 -36.29 5.53
CA GLY A 198 20.90 -36.48 4.14
C GLY A 198 21.60 -35.23 3.58
N SER A 199 22.33 -35.38 2.48
CA SER A 199 23.16 -34.33 1.84
C SER A 199 22.40 -33.11 1.29
N SER A 200 21.09 -33.03 1.48
CA SER A 200 20.30 -31.80 1.35
C SER A 200 19.11 -31.87 2.31
N PRO A 201 19.10 -31.10 3.42
CA PRO A 201 17.89 -30.95 4.22
C PRO A 201 16.81 -30.34 3.33
N ALA A 202 15.63 -30.95 3.27
CA ALA A 202 14.50 -30.50 2.46
C ALA A 202 13.30 -30.09 3.32
N GLY A 203 13.57 -29.52 4.50
CA GLY A 203 12.55 -29.21 5.49
C GLY A 203 12.86 -28.00 6.35
N ALA A 204 11.89 -27.57 7.16
CA ALA A 204 12.03 -26.40 8.02
C ALA A 204 13.11 -26.57 9.08
N ASP A 205 13.91 -25.53 9.32
CA ASP A 205 14.93 -25.50 10.38
C ASP A 205 14.32 -25.16 11.74
N VAL A 206 13.28 -24.32 11.77
CA VAL A 206 12.62 -23.90 12.99
C VAL A 206 11.12 -23.72 12.78
N VAL A 207 10.32 -24.23 13.73
CA VAL A 207 8.86 -24.18 13.68
C VAL A 207 8.33 -23.52 14.95
N CYS A 208 7.46 -22.51 14.79
CA CYS A 208 6.73 -21.91 15.90
C CYS A 208 5.37 -22.61 16.03
N PHE A 209 5.27 -23.63 16.88
CA PHE A 209 4.05 -24.43 17.04
C PHE A 209 3.02 -23.74 17.95
N GLY A 210 1.92 -23.35 17.30
CA GLY A 210 0.74 -22.70 17.83
C GLY A 210 -0.01 -23.47 18.92
N GLY A 211 -0.04 -22.93 20.13
CA GLY A 211 -0.87 -23.42 21.23
C GLY A 211 -2.09 -22.55 21.51
N THR A 212 -1.86 -21.24 21.71
CA THR A 212 -2.88 -20.29 22.20
C THR A 212 -4.17 -20.33 21.37
N LYS A 213 -4.05 -20.30 20.04
CA LYS A 213 -5.19 -20.27 19.11
C LYS A 213 -5.99 -21.57 19.02
N ASN A 214 -5.51 -22.64 19.65
CA ASN A 214 -6.09 -23.97 19.54
C ASN A 214 -6.36 -24.61 20.90
N GLY A 215 -6.61 -23.77 21.92
CA GLY A 215 -7.17 -24.18 23.20
C GLY A 215 -6.27 -23.96 24.42
N LEU A 216 -5.03 -23.49 24.25
CA LEU A 216 -4.21 -23.09 25.40
C LEU A 216 -4.66 -21.72 25.94
N MET A 217 -4.42 -21.46 27.22
CA MET A 217 -4.64 -20.13 27.80
C MET A 217 -3.62 -19.12 27.24
N PHE A 218 -2.37 -19.56 27.10
CA PHE A 218 -1.29 -18.81 26.46
C PHE A 218 -0.10 -19.75 26.24
N GLY A 219 0.83 -19.32 25.38
CA GLY A 219 2.12 -19.94 25.20
C GLY A 219 2.26 -20.64 23.86
N GLU A 220 3.49 -20.62 23.37
CA GLU A 220 3.89 -21.23 22.10
C GLU A 220 5.13 -22.10 22.31
N ALA A 221 5.37 -23.06 21.41
CA ALA A 221 6.57 -23.88 21.40
C ALA A 221 7.41 -23.56 20.16
N VAL A 222 8.69 -23.21 20.34
CA VAL A 222 9.64 -23.09 19.23
C VAL A 222 10.47 -24.36 19.15
N ILE A 223 10.40 -25.04 18.01
CA ILE A 223 11.05 -26.33 17.76
C ILE A 223 12.15 -26.14 16.74
N PHE A 224 13.40 -26.43 17.13
CA PHE A 224 14.56 -26.36 16.27
C PHE A 224 14.95 -27.75 15.77
N ALA A 225 15.15 -27.85 14.45
CA ALA A 225 15.65 -29.05 13.81
C ALA A 225 17.12 -29.32 14.19
N PRO A 226 17.51 -30.60 14.34
CA PRO A 226 18.92 -30.94 14.51
C PRO A 226 19.70 -30.56 13.25
N ARG A 227 20.83 -29.87 13.41
CA ARG A 227 21.72 -29.52 12.30
C ARG A 227 22.81 -30.58 12.14
N ALA A 228 23.22 -30.85 10.89
CA ALA A 228 24.21 -31.89 10.57
C ALA A 228 25.59 -31.65 11.21
N ASP A 229 25.94 -30.39 11.43
CA ASP A 229 27.18 -29.95 12.09
C ASP A 229 27.04 -29.77 13.61
N GLY A 230 25.85 -30.04 14.17
CA GLY A 230 25.53 -29.84 15.59
C GLY A 230 25.44 -28.37 16.04
N SER A 231 25.52 -27.39 15.12
CA SER A 231 25.69 -25.97 15.46
C SER A 231 24.35 -25.24 15.64
N LEU A 232 23.54 -25.65 16.63
CA LEU A 232 22.40 -24.81 17.00
C LEU A 232 22.91 -23.50 17.65
N PRO A 233 22.30 -22.34 17.35
CA PRO A 233 22.53 -21.11 18.10
C PRO A 233 22.29 -21.31 19.60
N ASP A 234 22.78 -20.41 20.45
CA ASP A 234 22.53 -20.44 21.90
C ASP A 234 21.05 -20.09 22.21
N THR A 235 20.17 -21.04 21.90
CA THR A 235 18.72 -20.90 21.99
C THR A 235 18.29 -20.54 23.42
N ALA A 236 19.02 -21.01 24.44
CA ALA A 236 18.74 -20.72 25.84
C ALA A 236 19.00 -19.25 26.20
N ARG A 237 20.20 -18.73 25.91
CA ARG A 237 20.52 -17.31 26.18
C ARG A 237 19.71 -16.37 25.30
N LEU A 238 19.51 -16.72 24.03
CA LEU A 238 18.71 -15.89 23.12
C LEU A 238 17.25 -15.81 23.58
N ARG A 239 16.66 -16.90 24.10
CA ARG A 239 15.31 -16.84 24.68
C ARG A 239 15.22 -15.82 25.82
N LYS A 240 16.29 -15.70 26.63
CA LYS A 240 16.36 -14.71 27.71
C LYS A 240 16.49 -13.28 27.19
N THR A 241 17.37 -13.02 26.22
CA THR A 241 17.58 -11.66 25.69
C THR A 241 16.40 -11.18 24.85
N ARG A 242 15.59 -12.09 24.30
CA ARG A 242 14.33 -11.78 23.61
C ARG A 242 13.11 -11.70 24.55
N LEU A 243 13.35 -11.70 25.86
CA LEU A 243 12.32 -11.53 26.90
C LEU A 243 11.25 -12.65 26.91
N GLN A 244 11.56 -13.82 26.34
CA GLN A 244 10.65 -14.95 26.24
C GLN A 244 10.90 -16.05 27.29
N LEU A 245 11.87 -15.86 28.20
CA LEU A 245 12.13 -16.81 29.27
C LEU A 245 11.25 -16.53 30.51
N SER A 246 10.13 -17.24 30.62
CA SER A 246 9.24 -17.16 31.79
C SER A 246 9.90 -17.69 33.07
N SER A 247 9.70 -16.98 34.19
CA SER A 247 10.19 -17.42 35.50
C SER A 247 9.50 -18.69 35.99
N LYS A 248 8.17 -18.80 35.78
CA LYS A 248 7.39 -19.99 36.17
C LYS A 248 7.03 -20.82 34.94
N MET A 249 8.05 -21.36 34.27
CA MET A 249 7.91 -22.05 32.97
C MET A 249 6.96 -23.25 33.01
N ARG A 250 6.88 -23.95 34.15
CA ARG A 250 5.97 -25.09 34.38
C ARG A 250 4.52 -24.85 33.95
N PHE A 251 4.02 -23.61 33.96
CA PHE A 251 2.65 -23.30 33.54
C PHE A 251 2.48 -23.23 32.02
N ILE A 252 3.51 -22.92 31.25
CA ILE A 252 3.45 -23.07 29.79
C ILE A 252 3.63 -24.56 29.45
N ALA A 253 4.63 -25.20 30.08
CA ALA A 253 4.92 -26.61 29.89
C ALA A 253 3.73 -27.53 30.19
N ALA A 254 3.05 -27.35 31.33
CA ALA A 254 1.90 -28.19 31.69
C ALA A 254 0.75 -28.12 30.68
N GLN A 255 0.56 -26.95 30.05
CA GLN A 255 -0.43 -26.81 28.99
C GLN A 255 -0.01 -27.60 27.75
N PHE A 256 1.26 -27.52 27.35
CA PHE A 256 1.77 -28.29 26.20
C PHE A 256 1.79 -29.80 26.44
N ASP A 257 2.14 -30.26 27.64
CA ASP A 257 2.08 -31.68 28.03
C ASP A 257 0.66 -32.22 27.85
N GLU A 258 -0.36 -31.50 28.32
CA GLU A 258 -1.76 -31.87 28.13
C GLU A 258 -2.22 -31.73 26.68
N TYR A 259 -1.77 -30.70 25.96
CA TYR A 259 -2.15 -30.42 24.58
C TYR A 259 -1.69 -31.51 23.59
N VAL A 260 -0.53 -32.12 23.84
CA VAL A 260 -0.03 -33.23 23.01
C VAL A 260 -0.56 -34.59 23.47
N ARG A 261 -0.95 -34.72 24.75
CA ARG A 261 -1.51 -35.93 25.34
C ARG A 261 -2.81 -36.36 24.65
N ASP A 262 -2.83 -37.60 24.19
CA ASP A 262 -3.95 -38.23 23.48
C ASP A 262 -4.41 -37.44 22.23
N GLY A 263 -3.56 -36.56 21.70
CA GLY A 263 -3.84 -35.79 20.49
C GLY A 263 -4.86 -34.65 20.67
N LEU A 264 -4.96 -34.04 21.85
CA LEU A 264 -5.87 -32.91 22.09
C LEU A 264 -5.72 -31.77 21.06
N TRP A 265 -4.49 -31.46 20.64
CA TRP A 265 -4.23 -30.49 19.57
C TRP A 265 -4.98 -30.80 18.27
N ARG A 266 -5.10 -32.09 17.92
CA ARG A 266 -5.76 -32.56 16.71
C ARG A 266 -7.27 -32.48 16.88
N GLU A 267 -7.78 -32.81 18.06
CA GLU A 267 -9.21 -32.70 18.39
C GLU A 267 -9.70 -31.25 18.25
N CYS A 268 -9.03 -30.29 18.89
CA CYS A 268 -9.36 -28.87 18.80
C CYS A 268 -9.32 -28.33 17.36
N ALA A 269 -8.28 -28.69 16.61
CA ALA A 269 -8.12 -28.26 15.23
C ALA A 269 -9.16 -28.90 14.29
N THR A 270 -9.54 -30.15 14.55
CA THR A 270 -10.60 -30.85 13.81
C THR A 270 -11.94 -30.17 14.05
N ALA A 271 -12.26 -29.84 15.30
CA ALA A 271 -13.48 -29.14 15.65
C ALA A 271 -13.57 -27.77 14.94
N SER A 272 -12.52 -26.96 15.01
CA SER A 272 -12.50 -25.63 14.39
C SER A 272 -12.59 -25.68 12.86
N ASN A 273 -11.80 -26.53 12.20
CA ASN A 273 -11.86 -26.71 10.74
C ASN A 273 -13.25 -27.19 10.29
N ARG A 274 -13.87 -28.12 11.04
CA ARG A 274 -15.22 -28.62 10.75
C ARG A 274 -16.25 -27.50 10.77
N GLN A 275 -16.20 -26.59 11.75
CA GLN A 275 -17.15 -25.49 11.83
C GLN A 275 -16.93 -24.43 10.76
N ALA A 276 -15.69 -24.13 10.39
CA ALA A 276 -15.42 -23.26 9.26
C ALA A 276 -15.95 -23.87 7.95
N ALA A 277 -15.76 -25.18 7.73
CA ALA A 277 -16.32 -25.88 6.57
C ALA A 277 -17.86 -25.82 6.55
N ARG A 278 -18.52 -25.97 7.70
CA ARG A 278 -19.98 -25.81 7.84
C ARG A 278 -20.42 -24.39 7.50
N LEU A 279 -19.72 -23.38 8.04
CA LEU A 279 -19.98 -21.97 7.73
C LEU A 279 -19.85 -21.74 6.22
N VAL A 280 -18.74 -22.17 5.60
CA VAL A 280 -18.50 -22.06 4.16
C VAL A 280 -19.59 -22.71 3.31
N ALA A 281 -20.06 -23.90 3.70
CA ALA A 281 -21.18 -24.55 3.04
C ALA A 281 -22.47 -23.72 3.13
N GLY A 282 -22.74 -23.14 4.31
CA GLY A 282 -23.86 -22.22 4.51
C GLY A 282 -23.75 -20.95 3.67
N LEU A 283 -22.57 -20.38 3.52
CA LEU A 283 -22.32 -19.19 2.70
C LEU A 283 -22.51 -19.51 1.21
N SER A 284 -22.00 -20.65 0.76
CA SER A 284 -22.12 -21.11 -0.62
C SER A 284 -23.59 -21.35 -1.01
N ALA A 285 -24.39 -21.93 -0.10
CA ALA A 285 -25.83 -22.10 -0.30
C ALA A 285 -26.59 -20.78 -0.46
N ARG A 286 -26.03 -19.66 0.02
CA ARG A 286 -26.57 -18.30 -0.13
C ARG A 286 -26.04 -17.56 -1.36
N GLY A 287 -25.23 -18.23 -2.19
CA GLY A 287 -24.61 -17.67 -3.38
C GLY A 287 -23.44 -16.71 -3.09
N LEU A 288 -22.95 -16.67 -1.85
CA LEU A 288 -21.79 -15.84 -1.49
C LEU A 288 -20.51 -16.53 -1.95
N ARG A 289 -19.59 -15.73 -2.50
CA ARG A 289 -18.29 -16.20 -2.97
C ARG A 289 -17.22 -15.94 -1.92
N LEU A 290 -16.32 -16.91 -1.77
CA LEU A 290 -15.14 -16.73 -0.94
C LEU A 290 -14.06 -15.99 -1.73
N GLU A 291 -13.33 -15.14 -1.03
CA GLU A 291 -12.23 -14.37 -1.60
C GLU A 291 -10.96 -15.22 -1.74
N TYR A 292 -10.78 -16.19 -0.85
CA TYR A 292 -9.69 -17.15 -0.86
C TYR A 292 -10.21 -18.58 -0.61
N PRO A 293 -9.48 -19.63 -1.03
CA PRO A 293 -9.83 -21.00 -0.70
C PRO A 293 -9.89 -21.23 0.82
N ALA A 294 -11.07 -21.59 1.35
CA ALA A 294 -11.21 -21.96 2.75
C ALA A 294 -10.74 -23.40 2.99
N GLN A 295 -9.49 -23.56 3.42
CA GLN A 295 -8.85 -24.88 3.64
C GLN A 295 -8.70 -25.23 5.13
N THR A 296 -8.92 -24.27 6.03
CA THR A 296 -8.73 -24.43 7.48
C THR A 296 -9.90 -23.82 8.26
N ASN A 297 -9.65 -23.04 9.31
CA ASN A 297 -10.66 -22.49 10.21
C ASN A 297 -11.12 -21.06 9.84
N ALA A 298 -10.73 -20.56 8.67
CA ALA A 298 -10.99 -19.20 8.23
C ALA A 298 -11.85 -19.15 6.95
N ALA A 299 -12.72 -18.16 6.87
CA ALA A 299 -13.46 -17.80 5.67
C ALA A 299 -13.36 -16.29 5.43
N PHE A 300 -13.14 -15.90 4.18
CA PHE A 300 -13.04 -14.50 3.76
C PHE A 300 -14.08 -14.24 2.68
N VAL A 301 -14.90 -13.21 2.88
CA VAL A 301 -16.06 -12.94 2.02
C VAL A 301 -16.22 -11.44 1.80
N LYS A 302 -16.58 -11.04 0.58
CA LYS A 302 -17.10 -9.69 0.33
C LYS A 302 -18.62 -9.68 0.37
N ILE A 303 -19.17 -8.87 1.26
CA ILE A 303 -20.60 -8.60 1.39
C ILE A 303 -20.82 -7.07 1.40
N PRO A 304 -22.01 -6.58 1.04
CA PRO A 304 -22.28 -5.14 1.04
C PRO A 304 -22.04 -4.50 2.42
N ALA A 305 -21.48 -3.29 2.45
CA ALA A 305 -21.12 -2.59 3.70
C ALA A 305 -22.28 -2.51 4.71
N ARG A 306 -23.50 -2.25 4.24
CA ARG A 306 -24.69 -2.25 5.11
C ARG A 306 -25.00 -3.61 5.73
N VAL A 307 -24.84 -4.70 4.98
CA VAL A 307 -24.98 -6.07 5.52
C VAL A 307 -23.90 -6.32 6.56
N THR A 308 -22.67 -5.90 6.29
CA THR A 308 -21.54 -5.98 7.23
C THR A 308 -21.84 -5.25 8.54
N GLU A 309 -22.32 -4.01 8.49
CA GLU A 309 -22.67 -3.21 9.65
C GLU A 309 -23.81 -3.82 10.47
N GLU A 310 -24.90 -4.22 9.81
CA GLU A 310 -26.04 -4.86 10.46
C GLU A 310 -25.65 -6.18 11.14
N LEU A 311 -24.81 -6.99 10.49
CA LEU A 311 -24.32 -8.24 11.06
C LEU A 311 -23.35 -7.98 12.22
N ARG A 312 -22.46 -6.99 12.09
CA ARG A 312 -21.45 -6.62 13.10
C ARG A 312 -22.08 -6.08 14.38
N ALA A 313 -23.22 -5.40 14.28
CA ALA A 313 -24.00 -4.94 15.44
C ALA A 313 -24.48 -6.10 16.34
N LYS A 314 -24.57 -7.32 15.79
CA LYS A 314 -24.97 -8.53 16.52
C LYS A 314 -23.81 -9.47 16.83
N ARG A 315 -22.85 -9.58 15.92
CA ARG A 315 -21.75 -10.56 15.97
C ARG A 315 -20.45 -9.82 15.69
N PHE A 316 -19.53 -9.80 16.66
CA PHE A 316 -18.24 -9.15 16.42
C PHE A 316 -17.40 -9.95 15.41
N PHE A 317 -16.79 -9.26 14.44
CA PHE A 317 -15.78 -9.80 13.52
C PHE A 317 -14.99 -8.65 12.88
N TYR A 318 -13.83 -8.97 12.30
CA TYR A 318 -12.91 -7.98 11.74
C TYR A 318 -13.08 -7.82 10.22
N ASP A 319 -12.83 -6.60 9.75
CA ASP A 319 -12.57 -6.34 8.34
C ASP A 319 -11.22 -6.93 7.92
N TRP A 320 -11.08 -7.21 6.64
CA TRP A 320 -9.86 -7.64 5.99
C TRP A 320 -9.53 -6.70 4.83
N GLU A 321 -8.27 -6.73 4.39
CA GLU A 321 -7.81 -5.94 3.27
C GLU A 321 -8.64 -6.19 2.00
N GLY A 322 -8.70 -5.18 1.13
CA GLY A 322 -9.46 -5.25 -0.12
C GLY A 322 -10.98 -5.26 0.03
N GLY A 323 -11.52 -4.97 1.23
CA GLY A 323 -12.96 -4.83 1.49
C GLY A 323 -13.68 -6.14 1.80
N ALA A 324 -12.94 -7.21 2.12
CA ALA A 324 -13.50 -8.46 2.62
C ALA A 324 -13.72 -8.39 4.14
N VAL A 325 -14.53 -9.32 4.67
CA VAL A 325 -14.62 -9.59 6.11
C VAL A 325 -14.00 -10.95 6.39
N ARG A 326 -13.37 -11.10 7.57
CA ARG A 326 -12.76 -12.37 8.00
C ARG A 326 -13.60 -13.00 9.10
N TRP A 327 -14.01 -14.25 8.88
CA TRP A 327 -14.72 -15.06 9.85
C TRP A 327 -13.89 -16.29 10.24
N MET A 328 -13.65 -16.43 11.54
CA MET A 328 -12.80 -17.46 12.12
C MET A 328 -13.60 -18.37 13.03
N ALA A 329 -13.49 -19.69 12.84
CA ALA A 329 -13.95 -20.68 13.80
C ALA A 329 -12.83 -21.07 14.77
N SER A 330 -13.21 -21.37 16.00
CA SER A 330 -12.32 -21.80 17.09
C SER A 330 -12.66 -23.23 17.53
N TRP A 331 -11.82 -23.81 18.39
CA TRP A 331 -12.03 -25.16 18.93
C TRP A 331 -13.37 -25.30 19.66
N ASP A 332 -13.84 -24.23 20.29
CA ASP A 332 -15.09 -24.21 21.05
C ASP A 332 -16.30 -23.80 20.22
N THR A 333 -16.15 -23.45 18.93
CA THR A 333 -17.30 -23.10 18.07
C THR A 333 -18.26 -24.30 17.94
N THR A 334 -19.54 -24.07 18.19
CA THR A 334 -20.60 -25.10 18.10
C THR A 334 -21.45 -24.95 16.85
N ASP A 335 -22.22 -25.99 16.54
CA ASP A 335 -23.20 -25.97 15.45
C ASP A 335 -24.22 -24.84 15.62
N SER A 336 -24.69 -24.60 16.86
CA SER A 336 -25.63 -23.51 17.16
C SER A 336 -25.03 -22.13 16.90
N ASP A 337 -23.71 -21.97 17.04
CA ASP A 337 -23.03 -20.70 16.77
C ASP A 337 -23.02 -20.42 15.26
N VAL A 338 -22.70 -21.43 14.46
CA VAL A 338 -22.72 -21.34 12.99
C VAL A 338 -24.15 -21.10 12.49
N ASP A 339 -25.12 -21.83 13.00
CA ASP A 339 -26.52 -21.71 12.59
C ASP A 339 -27.09 -20.34 12.96
N GLY A 340 -26.80 -19.85 14.17
CA GLY A 340 -27.19 -18.52 14.62
C GLY A 340 -26.56 -17.40 13.80
N PHE A 341 -25.27 -17.54 13.45
CA PHE A 341 -24.58 -16.57 12.60
C PHE A 341 -25.17 -16.53 11.18
N LEU A 342 -25.45 -17.69 10.58
CA LEU A 342 -26.07 -17.79 9.26
C LEU A 342 -27.50 -17.22 9.24
N ALA A 343 -28.26 -17.41 10.32
CA ALA A 343 -29.59 -16.81 10.47
C ALA A 343 -29.52 -15.27 10.58
N ASP A 344 -28.55 -14.74 11.34
CA ASP A 344 -28.33 -13.29 11.42
C ASP A 344 -27.90 -12.71 10.06
N LEU A 345 -27.07 -13.42 9.31
CA LEU A 345 -26.68 -13.06 7.95
C LEU A 345 -27.88 -13.06 6.99
N ASP A 346 -28.77 -14.05 7.07
CA ASP A 346 -30.00 -14.08 6.26
C ASP A 346 -30.90 -12.88 6.55
N ALA A 347 -31.07 -12.54 7.82
CA ALA A 347 -31.85 -11.37 8.22
C ALA A 347 -31.24 -10.07 7.66
N ALA A 348 -29.91 -9.90 7.74
CA ALA A 348 -29.21 -8.75 7.20
C ALA A 348 -29.28 -8.68 5.65
N LEU A 349 -29.13 -9.81 4.97
CA LEU A 349 -29.29 -9.89 3.51
C LEU A 349 -30.73 -9.61 3.07
N ALA A 350 -31.73 -10.08 3.82
CA ALA A 350 -33.14 -9.79 3.56
C ALA A 350 -33.46 -8.30 3.78
N SER A 351 -32.97 -7.70 4.87
CA SER A 351 -33.05 -6.27 5.16
C SER A 351 -32.43 -5.45 4.02
N TYR A 352 -31.22 -5.81 3.60
CA TYR A 352 -30.52 -5.18 2.48
C TYR A 352 -31.32 -5.27 1.17
N ARG A 353 -31.84 -6.45 0.82
CA ARG A 353 -32.65 -6.63 -0.40
C ARG A 353 -33.95 -5.84 -0.33
N ALA A 354 -34.64 -5.83 0.81
CA ALA A 354 -35.86 -5.06 1.01
C ALA A 354 -35.62 -3.54 0.95
N ALA A 355 -34.42 -3.09 1.32
CA ALA A 355 -34.02 -1.69 1.25
C ALA A 355 -33.65 -1.20 -0.16
N ASN A 356 -33.63 -2.08 -1.18
CA ASN A 356 -33.40 -1.73 -2.58
C ASN A 356 -32.16 -0.84 -2.86
N PRO A 357 -30.93 -1.24 -2.48
CA PRO A 357 -29.70 -0.45 -2.60
C PRO A 357 -29.20 -0.24 -4.04
N ASP A 358 -29.70 -1.03 -5.00
CA ASP A 358 -29.53 -0.75 -6.45
C ASP A 358 -30.46 0.36 -6.94
N THR A 359 -31.38 0.84 -6.08
CA THR A 359 -32.04 2.13 -6.29
C THR A 359 -31.05 3.20 -5.84
N PRO A 360 -30.56 4.05 -6.76
CA PRO A 360 -29.69 5.16 -6.39
C PRO A 360 -30.31 5.91 -5.21
N ASP A 361 -29.51 6.20 -4.17
CA ASP A 361 -29.98 7.05 -3.08
C ASP A 361 -30.58 8.31 -3.74
N PRO A 362 -31.89 8.59 -3.59
CA PRO A 362 -32.52 9.70 -4.27
C PRO A 362 -31.82 11.03 -4.02
N LYS A 363 -31.13 11.18 -2.87
CA LYS A 363 -30.29 12.35 -2.56
C LYS A 363 -29.01 12.36 -3.37
N LEU A 364 -28.25 11.27 -3.39
CA LEU A 364 -27.02 11.16 -4.20
C LEU A 364 -27.32 11.23 -5.70
N ALA A 365 -28.41 10.64 -6.17
CA ALA A 365 -28.84 10.71 -7.56
C ALA A 365 -29.30 12.13 -7.94
N ALA A 366 -29.97 12.84 -7.03
CA ALA A 366 -30.30 14.25 -7.22
C ALA A 366 -29.04 15.14 -7.22
N GLU A 367 -28.09 14.87 -6.34
CA GLU A 367 -26.80 15.56 -6.26
C GLU A 367 -25.96 15.31 -7.53
N GLU A 368 -25.79 14.06 -7.94
CA GLU A 368 -25.11 13.68 -9.19
C GLU A 368 -25.78 14.37 -10.38
N SER A 369 -27.11 14.28 -10.48
CA SER A 369 -27.87 14.94 -11.53
C SER A 369 -27.66 16.46 -11.53
N ALA A 370 -27.63 17.09 -10.35
CA ALA A 370 -27.40 18.53 -10.20
C ALA A 370 -25.97 18.93 -10.60
N LEU A 371 -24.96 18.15 -10.20
CA LEU A 371 -23.56 18.38 -10.56
C LEU A 371 -23.34 18.22 -12.08
N ILE A 372 -23.87 17.15 -12.67
CA ILE A 372 -23.84 16.94 -14.12
C ILE A 372 -24.57 18.06 -14.86
N ALA A 373 -25.74 18.49 -14.36
CA ALA A 373 -26.47 19.61 -14.95
C ALA A 373 -25.70 20.93 -14.86
N SER A 374 -25.05 21.21 -13.73
CA SER A 374 -24.21 22.38 -13.52
C SER A 374 -23.01 22.40 -14.48
N GLY A 375 -22.27 21.29 -14.58
CA GLY A 375 -21.16 21.16 -15.52
C GLY A 375 -21.60 21.35 -16.98
N ARG A 376 -22.74 20.76 -17.36
CA ARG A 376 -23.33 20.97 -18.70
C ARG A 376 -23.76 22.43 -18.91
N ALA A 377 -24.32 23.09 -17.91
CA ALA A 377 -24.77 24.48 -18.01
C ALA A 377 -23.61 25.43 -18.30
N PHE A 378 -22.47 25.20 -17.66
CA PHE A 378 -21.23 25.95 -17.86
C PHE A 378 -20.66 25.80 -19.29
N LEU A 379 -20.81 24.64 -19.93
CA LEU A 379 -20.32 24.42 -21.31
C LEU A 379 -21.21 25.06 -22.40
N LYS A 380 -22.42 25.49 -22.06
CA LYS A 380 -23.39 26.06 -23.02
C LYS A 380 -23.04 27.48 -23.44
N SER A 381 -23.51 27.86 -24.63
CA SER A 381 -23.34 29.19 -25.20
C SER A 381 -24.45 30.11 -24.68
N ASN A 382 -24.28 30.70 -23.50
CA ASN A 382 -25.33 31.49 -22.82
C ASN A 382 -25.06 33.00 -22.95
N TRP A 383 -24.78 33.48 -24.17
CA TRP A 383 -24.37 34.87 -24.41
C TRP A 383 -25.48 35.89 -24.12
N ASP A 384 -26.74 35.48 -24.19
CA ASP A 384 -27.91 36.26 -23.77
C ASP A 384 -27.83 36.69 -22.29
N GLN A 385 -27.14 35.92 -21.45
CA GLN A 385 -26.93 36.30 -20.05
C GLN A 385 -26.09 37.58 -19.88
N LEU A 386 -25.26 37.94 -20.87
CA LEU A 386 -24.51 39.21 -20.85
C LEU A 386 -25.38 40.46 -21.06
N GLU A 387 -26.61 40.27 -21.53
CA GLU A 387 -27.62 41.33 -21.60
C GLU A 387 -28.33 41.48 -20.24
N ARG A 388 -28.47 40.37 -19.51
CA ARG A 388 -29.13 40.32 -18.19
C ARG A 388 -28.24 40.80 -17.05
N PHE A 389 -26.94 40.51 -17.11
CA PHE A 389 -25.98 40.89 -16.07
C PHE A 389 -24.98 41.92 -16.60
N LYS A 390 -24.80 43.02 -15.85
CA LYS A 390 -23.86 44.08 -16.22
C LYS A 390 -22.45 43.71 -15.74
N SER A 391 -21.52 43.50 -16.66
CA SER A 391 -20.13 43.13 -16.32
C SER A 391 -19.36 44.23 -15.59
N PRO A 392 -18.35 43.88 -14.77
CA PRO A 392 -17.46 44.86 -14.15
C PRO A 392 -16.90 45.89 -15.15
N GLN A 393 -16.56 45.45 -16.37
CA GLN A 393 -16.20 46.34 -17.47
C GLN A 393 -17.30 47.37 -17.77
N LYS A 394 -18.55 46.92 -17.98
CA LYS A 394 -19.69 47.82 -18.23
C LYS A 394 -20.01 48.71 -17.02
N GLN A 395 -19.61 48.29 -15.82
CA GLN A 395 -19.74 49.07 -14.57
C GLN A 395 -18.62 50.09 -14.37
N GLY A 396 -17.58 50.09 -15.23
CA GLY A 396 -16.45 51.02 -15.11
C GLY A 396 -15.37 50.58 -14.12
N VAL A 397 -15.39 49.31 -13.68
CA VAL A 397 -14.30 48.75 -12.87
C VAL A 397 -13.01 48.74 -13.72
N PRO A 398 -11.86 49.19 -13.21
CA PRO A 398 -10.61 49.18 -13.94
C PRO A 398 -10.24 47.79 -14.47
N VAL A 399 -9.56 47.76 -15.63
CA VAL A 399 -9.11 46.51 -16.23
C VAL A 399 -8.12 45.77 -15.30
N PRO A 400 -8.33 44.48 -15.01
CA PRO A 400 -7.35 43.71 -14.25
C PRO A 400 -6.07 43.51 -15.06
N PRO A 401 -4.90 43.41 -14.40
CA PRO A 401 -3.63 43.23 -15.10
C PRO A 401 -3.56 41.88 -15.83
N PHE A 402 -2.91 41.86 -17.00
CA PHE A 402 -2.75 40.63 -17.82
C PHE A 402 -1.82 39.59 -17.19
N VAL A 403 -1.00 40.02 -16.24
CA VAL A 403 -0.02 39.22 -15.51
C VAL A 403 0.05 39.81 -14.11
N ARG A 404 0.15 38.96 -13.09
CA ARG A 404 0.37 39.46 -11.72
C ARG A 404 1.73 40.15 -11.60
N PRO A 405 1.84 41.25 -10.83
CA PRO A 405 3.12 41.90 -10.56
C PRO A 405 4.14 40.93 -9.96
N ILE A 406 5.41 41.09 -10.33
CA ILE A 406 6.53 40.33 -9.77
C ILE A 406 6.58 40.55 -8.25
N PRO A 407 6.68 39.50 -7.42
CA PRO A 407 6.90 39.69 -5.99
C PRO A 407 8.19 40.49 -5.77
N ALA A 408 8.17 41.50 -4.90
CA ALA A 408 9.30 42.42 -4.75
C ALA A 408 10.64 41.74 -4.38
N ALA A 409 10.58 40.57 -3.74
CA ALA A 409 11.75 39.78 -3.35
C ALA A 409 12.17 38.69 -4.37
N ALA A 410 11.46 38.54 -5.49
CA ALA A 410 11.72 37.47 -6.44
C ALA A 410 12.94 37.77 -7.31
N THR A 411 13.86 36.80 -7.41
CA THR A 411 14.96 36.82 -8.39
C THR A 411 14.39 36.66 -9.80
N VAL A 412 14.71 37.59 -10.70
CA VAL A 412 14.24 37.59 -12.09
C VAL A 412 15.35 37.14 -13.04
N VAL A 413 15.06 36.13 -13.86
CA VAL A 413 15.95 35.60 -14.90
C VAL A 413 15.41 36.01 -16.27
N LYS A 414 16.19 36.81 -17.02
CA LYS A 414 15.82 37.21 -18.38
C LYS A 414 15.95 36.03 -19.34
N LEU A 415 14.94 35.80 -20.17
CA LEU A 415 14.97 34.71 -21.14
C LEU A 415 15.58 35.18 -22.48
N PRO A 416 16.29 34.29 -23.20
CA PRO A 416 16.76 34.56 -24.56
C PRO A 416 15.62 34.89 -25.51
N ASP A 417 15.88 35.71 -26.54
CA ASP A 417 14.88 36.02 -27.57
C ASP A 417 14.53 34.75 -28.38
N PRO A 418 13.26 34.30 -28.37
CA PRO A 418 12.85 33.10 -29.08
C PRO A 418 13.02 33.23 -30.60
N SER A 419 12.92 34.44 -31.16
CA SER A 419 13.06 34.69 -32.59
C SER A 419 14.51 34.57 -33.09
N ALA A 420 15.48 34.83 -32.21
CA ALA A 420 16.91 34.71 -32.48
C ALA A 420 17.45 33.27 -32.32
N SER A 421 16.64 32.34 -31.83
CA SER A 421 17.08 30.99 -31.45
C SER A 421 17.27 30.02 -32.65
N GLY A 422 16.65 30.32 -33.80
CA GLY A 422 16.59 29.39 -34.94
C GLY A 422 15.82 28.09 -34.67
N LEU A 423 15.15 27.98 -33.52
CA LEU A 423 14.40 26.81 -33.11
C LEU A 423 13.00 26.75 -33.76
N GLY A 424 12.42 25.56 -33.82
CA GLY A 424 11.05 25.36 -34.31
C GLY A 424 10.91 25.24 -35.83
N GLY A 425 11.98 24.88 -36.56
CA GLY A 425 12.00 24.81 -38.02
C GLY A 425 11.21 23.65 -38.67
N LYS A 426 10.53 22.79 -37.91
CA LYS A 426 9.66 21.74 -38.49
C LYS A 426 8.45 22.38 -39.17
N SER A 427 8.03 21.81 -40.31
CA SER A 427 6.82 22.31 -40.98
C SER A 427 5.57 22.08 -40.14
N PHE A 428 4.53 22.90 -40.35
CA PHE A 428 3.23 22.70 -39.68
C PHE A 428 2.65 21.31 -39.95
N SER A 429 2.85 20.78 -41.16
CA SER A 429 2.41 19.43 -41.54
C SER A 429 3.11 18.36 -40.69
N ASP A 430 4.44 18.47 -40.54
CA ASP A 430 5.23 17.51 -39.76
C ASP A 430 4.85 17.55 -38.27
N VAL A 431 4.67 18.76 -37.72
CA VAL A 431 4.24 18.94 -36.32
C VAL A 431 2.86 18.36 -36.10
N THR A 432 1.92 18.61 -37.01
CA THR A 432 0.53 18.11 -36.89
C THR A 432 0.50 16.58 -36.97
N ALA A 433 1.25 15.98 -37.88
CA ALA A 433 1.33 14.53 -38.04
C ALA A 433 2.08 13.83 -36.89
N GLY A 434 3.13 14.45 -36.36
CA GLY A 434 4.02 13.84 -35.35
C GLY A 434 3.58 14.03 -33.90
N ARG A 435 2.81 15.10 -33.61
CA ARG A 435 2.44 15.46 -32.23
C ARG A 435 1.59 14.37 -31.60
N ARG A 436 1.97 13.93 -30.40
CA ARG A 436 1.25 12.97 -29.55
C ARG A 436 1.60 13.14 -28.09
N SER A 437 0.76 12.61 -27.20
CA SER A 437 1.07 12.57 -25.75
C SER A 437 2.23 11.60 -25.48
N ARG A 438 3.28 12.09 -24.81
CA ARG A 438 4.45 11.31 -24.38
C ARG A 438 4.58 11.46 -22.87
N ARG A 439 4.83 10.34 -22.16
CA ARG A 439 4.82 10.26 -20.68
C ARG A 439 6.08 9.65 -20.08
N LYS A 440 7.05 9.30 -20.93
CA LYS A 440 8.34 8.73 -20.53
C LYS A 440 9.39 9.73 -20.96
N TYR A 441 10.15 10.24 -19.99
CA TYR A 441 11.14 11.28 -20.23
C TYR A 441 12.53 10.78 -19.87
N LYS A 442 13.51 11.21 -20.65
CA LYS A 442 14.92 10.94 -20.40
C LYS A 442 15.54 12.00 -19.47
N ILE A 443 16.74 11.71 -18.98
CA ILE A 443 17.45 12.51 -17.97
C ILE A 443 18.20 13.72 -18.53
N GLU A 444 18.25 13.90 -19.86
CA GLU A 444 18.96 15.05 -20.42
C GLU A 444 18.17 16.36 -20.20
N PRO A 445 18.88 17.48 -19.94
CA PRO A 445 18.26 18.75 -19.64
C PRO A 445 17.67 19.43 -20.89
N LEU A 446 16.77 20.39 -20.64
CA LEU A 446 16.40 21.39 -21.63
C LEU A 446 17.43 22.52 -21.62
N SER A 447 17.71 23.13 -22.78
CA SER A 447 18.44 24.39 -22.83
C SER A 447 17.53 25.57 -22.49
N LEU A 448 18.12 26.69 -22.04
CA LEU A 448 17.36 27.92 -21.78
C LEU A 448 16.69 28.48 -23.05
N ASN A 449 17.28 28.28 -24.22
CA ASN A 449 16.68 28.68 -25.51
C ASN A 449 15.42 27.86 -25.82
N GLU A 450 15.44 26.55 -25.59
CA GLU A 450 14.27 25.69 -25.79
C GLU A 450 13.16 26.03 -24.80
N LEU A 451 13.49 26.21 -23.52
CA LEU A 451 12.52 26.63 -22.52
C LEU A 451 11.90 27.99 -22.87
N SER A 452 12.72 28.96 -23.28
CA SER A 452 12.26 30.27 -23.73
C SER A 452 11.29 30.17 -24.91
N PHE A 453 11.60 29.33 -25.91
CA PHE A 453 10.74 29.07 -27.05
C PHE A 453 9.39 28.45 -26.64
N LEU A 454 9.39 27.47 -25.74
CA LEU A 454 8.16 26.82 -25.23
C LEU A 454 7.25 27.80 -24.48
N LEU A 455 7.82 28.63 -23.60
CA LEU A 455 7.10 29.67 -22.86
C LEU A 455 6.52 30.75 -23.78
N TRP A 456 7.32 31.19 -24.76
CA TRP A 456 6.84 32.12 -25.79
C TRP A 456 5.71 31.52 -26.62
N ALA A 457 5.86 30.30 -27.12
CA ALA A 457 4.86 29.66 -27.98
C ALA A 457 3.51 29.48 -27.26
N SER A 458 3.53 29.14 -25.97
CA SER A 458 2.32 28.89 -25.18
C SER A 458 1.73 30.12 -24.48
N SER A 459 2.51 31.18 -24.26
CA SER A 459 2.06 32.33 -23.43
C SER A 459 2.70 33.70 -23.75
N GLY A 460 3.57 33.80 -24.76
CA GLY A 460 4.31 35.02 -25.08
C GLY A 460 3.44 36.19 -25.56
N VAL A 461 3.84 37.43 -25.27
CA VAL A 461 3.19 38.66 -25.72
C VAL A 461 3.87 39.18 -27.00
N LYS A 462 3.07 39.45 -28.04
CA LYS A 462 3.51 40.03 -29.32
C LYS A 462 3.44 41.56 -29.30
N ALA A 463 2.39 42.11 -28.69
CA ALA A 463 2.18 43.55 -28.57
C ALA A 463 1.17 43.86 -27.46
N VAL A 464 1.25 45.07 -26.90
CA VAL A 464 0.22 45.63 -26.01
C VAL A 464 -0.34 46.89 -26.66
N LYS A 465 -1.66 46.95 -26.87
CA LYS A 465 -2.34 48.12 -27.46
C LYS A 465 -3.70 48.31 -26.80
N ASN A 466 -4.08 49.55 -26.48
CA ASN A 466 -5.39 49.91 -25.93
C ASN A 466 -5.86 48.96 -24.80
N GLU A 467 -5.01 48.75 -23.78
CA GLU A 467 -5.31 47.85 -22.66
C GLU A 467 -5.67 46.42 -23.09
N ASN A 468 -5.03 45.92 -24.16
CA ASN A 468 -5.10 44.53 -24.58
C ASN A 468 -3.69 43.99 -24.87
N ALA A 469 -3.37 42.84 -24.29
CA ALA A 469 -2.20 42.06 -24.67
C ALA A 469 -2.55 41.11 -25.83
N PHE A 470 -1.81 41.18 -26.93
CA PHE A 470 -1.91 40.25 -28.05
C PHE A 470 -0.86 39.16 -27.86
N ARG A 471 -1.29 37.93 -27.55
CA ARG A 471 -0.38 36.81 -27.26
C ARG A 471 -0.18 35.89 -28.47
N THR A 472 0.74 34.94 -28.33
CA THR A 472 0.96 33.81 -29.26
C THR A 472 -0.25 32.91 -29.37
N VAL A 473 -1.03 32.81 -28.29
CA VAL A 473 -2.30 32.09 -28.22
C VAL A 473 -3.49 33.06 -28.14
N PRO A 474 -4.65 32.72 -28.74
CA PRO A 474 -5.85 33.52 -28.64
C PRO A 474 -6.50 33.38 -27.26
N SER A 475 -7.15 34.45 -26.82
CA SER A 475 -7.95 34.48 -25.59
C SER A 475 -9.21 35.31 -25.80
N GLY A 476 -10.33 34.85 -25.22
CA GLY A 476 -11.60 35.58 -25.24
C GLY A 476 -11.43 37.03 -24.80
N GLY A 477 -11.71 37.98 -25.71
CA GLY A 477 -11.65 39.42 -25.41
C GLY A 477 -10.28 39.92 -24.95
N CYS A 478 -9.20 39.20 -25.30
CA CYS A 478 -7.82 39.45 -24.90
C CYS A 478 -7.63 39.51 -23.37
N ARG A 479 -8.35 38.66 -22.62
CA ARG A 479 -8.32 38.68 -21.14
C ARG A 479 -7.20 37.85 -20.52
N HIS A 480 -6.78 36.77 -21.19
CA HIS A 480 -5.66 35.91 -20.79
C HIS A 480 -5.75 35.48 -19.31
N PRO A 481 -6.72 34.61 -18.98
CA PRO A 481 -6.97 34.23 -17.58
C PRO A 481 -5.83 33.44 -16.96
N PHE A 482 -4.94 32.86 -17.75
CA PHE A 482 -3.88 31.98 -17.25
C PHE A 482 -2.56 32.69 -16.97
N ASP A 483 -2.00 32.40 -15.80
CA ASP A 483 -0.58 32.57 -15.50
C ASP A 483 0.14 31.21 -15.69
N THR A 484 1.39 31.25 -16.15
CA THR A 484 2.19 30.03 -16.37
C THR A 484 3.19 29.88 -15.24
N MET A 485 2.94 28.90 -14.39
CA MET A 485 3.88 28.41 -13.38
C MET A 485 4.77 27.34 -14.02
N LEU A 486 6.05 27.35 -13.67
CA LEU A 486 7.05 26.46 -14.22
C LEU A 486 7.86 25.87 -13.07
N TYR A 487 7.68 24.58 -12.81
CA TYR A 487 8.62 23.85 -11.97
C TYR A 487 9.77 23.32 -12.83
N ALA A 488 10.88 24.05 -12.82
CA ALA A 488 12.08 23.73 -13.59
C ALA A 488 12.97 22.79 -12.76
N ARG A 489 13.16 21.56 -13.26
CA ARG A 489 13.96 20.53 -12.59
C ARG A 489 15.34 20.41 -13.23
N ARG A 490 15.38 20.28 -14.56
CA ARG A 490 16.61 20.05 -15.35
C ARG A 490 16.66 21.00 -16.55
N VAL A 491 17.06 22.25 -16.32
CA VAL A 491 17.21 23.27 -17.36
C VAL A 491 18.59 23.91 -17.27
N THR A 492 19.39 23.80 -18.33
CA THR A 492 20.74 24.35 -18.37
C THR A 492 20.72 25.87 -18.25
N GLY A 493 21.48 26.40 -17.28
CA GLY A 493 21.56 27.84 -17.01
C GLY A 493 20.44 28.38 -16.13
N LEU A 494 19.60 27.52 -15.55
CA LEU A 494 18.56 27.88 -14.60
C LEU A 494 18.71 27.03 -13.33
N GLN A 495 18.61 27.67 -12.17
CA GLN A 495 18.54 26.98 -10.90
C GLN A 495 17.26 26.10 -10.84
N PRO A 496 17.29 24.92 -10.22
CA PRO A 496 16.07 24.17 -9.97
C PRO A 496 15.11 24.92 -9.04
N GLY A 497 13.83 24.92 -9.36
CA GLY A 497 12.82 25.64 -8.56
C GLY A 497 11.50 25.87 -9.26
N LEU A 498 10.55 26.42 -8.51
CA LEU A 498 9.27 26.91 -8.99
C LEU A 498 9.39 28.37 -9.42
N TYR A 499 9.01 28.64 -10.66
CA TYR A 499 9.05 29.94 -11.28
C TYR A 499 7.66 30.36 -11.77
N ARG A 500 7.46 31.66 -11.93
CA ARG A 500 6.35 32.22 -12.71
C ARG A 500 6.88 32.90 -13.95
N PHE A 501 6.28 32.62 -15.09
CA PHE A 501 6.61 33.29 -16.34
C PHE A 501 5.98 34.67 -16.41
N MET A 502 6.81 35.66 -16.76
CA MET A 502 6.46 37.05 -16.94
C MET A 502 6.46 37.36 -18.44
N PRO A 503 5.31 37.21 -19.13
CA PRO A 503 5.26 37.21 -20.59
C PRO A 503 5.42 38.60 -21.22
N VAL A 504 5.25 39.69 -20.46
CA VAL A 504 5.49 41.07 -20.95
C VAL A 504 6.99 41.37 -20.97
N GLU A 505 7.69 41.01 -19.89
CA GLU A 505 9.13 41.21 -19.71
C GLU A 505 9.97 40.11 -20.37
N HIS A 506 9.33 39.03 -20.81
CA HIS A 506 9.94 37.79 -21.30
C HIS A 506 11.02 37.28 -20.33
N SER A 507 10.60 37.01 -19.09
CA SER A 507 11.47 36.60 -17.99
C SER A 507 10.79 35.59 -17.06
N LEU A 508 11.58 34.95 -16.18
CA LEU A 508 11.10 34.06 -15.12
C LEU A 508 11.35 34.69 -13.75
N ALA A 509 10.33 34.78 -12.92
CA ALA A 509 10.44 35.16 -11.51
C ALA A 509 10.53 33.89 -10.66
N LEU A 510 11.62 33.71 -9.90
CA LEU A 510 11.78 32.59 -8.97
C LEU A 510 10.86 32.79 -7.76
N LEU A 511 9.96 31.84 -7.52
CA LEU A 511 9.04 31.84 -6.38
C LEU A 511 9.57 30.98 -5.23
N LYS A 512 10.07 29.77 -5.54
CA LYS A 512 10.60 28.82 -4.56
C LYS A 512 11.81 28.10 -5.15
N ALA A 513 12.97 28.24 -4.51
CA ALA A 513 14.16 27.48 -4.86
C ALA A 513 13.96 26.00 -4.52
N ALA A 514 14.50 25.09 -5.35
CA ALA A 514 14.60 23.68 -5.02
C ALA A 514 16.07 23.29 -4.80
N SER A 515 16.33 22.47 -3.79
CA SER A 515 17.66 21.99 -3.44
C SER A 515 17.79 20.49 -3.72
N VAL A 516 18.99 20.06 -4.10
CA VAL A 516 19.28 18.64 -4.28
C VAL A 516 19.22 17.94 -2.93
N VAL A 517 18.45 16.87 -2.84
CA VAL A 517 18.38 16.02 -1.65
C VAL A 517 19.65 15.18 -1.58
N SER A 518 20.37 15.26 -0.46
CA SER A 518 21.63 14.54 -0.27
C SER A 518 21.46 13.03 -0.46
N GLY A 519 22.27 12.43 -1.34
CA GLY A 519 22.24 11.00 -1.63
C GLY A 519 21.09 10.52 -2.52
N ALA A 520 20.28 11.43 -3.06
CA ALA A 520 19.17 11.07 -3.93
C ALA A 520 19.63 10.69 -5.34
N ASP A 521 18.91 9.72 -5.94
CA ASP A 521 19.08 9.28 -7.31
C ASP A 521 18.49 10.33 -8.27
N THR A 522 19.36 11.04 -9.00
CA THR A 522 18.98 12.13 -9.92
C THR A 522 18.15 11.65 -11.12
N ASP A 523 18.05 10.33 -11.33
CA ASP A 523 17.31 9.73 -12.43
C ASP A 523 15.86 9.39 -12.06
N LYS A 524 15.44 9.68 -10.82
CA LYS A 524 14.08 9.42 -10.31
C LYS A 524 13.41 10.69 -9.79
N ASN A 525 12.13 10.62 -9.48
CA ASN A 525 11.50 11.67 -8.65
C ASN A 525 12.10 11.62 -7.23
N GLY A 526 12.18 12.76 -6.55
CA GLY A 526 12.65 12.88 -5.17
C GLY A 526 14.09 13.37 -5.03
N TRP A 527 14.77 13.72 -6.12
CA TRP A 527 16.12 14.27 -6.06
C TRP A 527 16.15 15.77 -5.76
N LEU A 528 15.02 16.46 -5.92
CA LEU A 528 14.80 17.80 -5.42
C LEU A 528 13.84 17.76 -4.23
N ASP A 529 14.07 18.61 -3.23
CA ASP A 529 13.22 18.77 -2.05
C ASP A 529 11.75 19.11 -2.39
N LEU A 530 11.50 19.78 -3.51
CA LEU A 530 10.15 20.08 -4.01
C LEU A 530 9.48 18.93 -4.78
N ASP A 531 10.21 17.87 -5.16
CA ASP A 531 9.64 16.79 -5.98
C ASP A 531 8.49 16.09 -5.26
N GLN A 532 8.61 15.85 -3.95
CA GLN A 532 7.59 15.14 -3.18
C GLN A 532 6.28 15.93 -3.11
N GLU A 533 6.36 17.23 -2.83
CA GLU A 533 5.21 18.13 -2.76
C GLU A 533 4.51 18.23 -4.13
N MET A 534 5.28 18.46 -5.19
CA MET A 534 4.76 18.55 -6.56
C MET A 534 4.16 17.23 -7.05
N ASP A 535 4.83 16.10 -6.87
CA ASP A 535 4.35 14.80 -7.36
C ASP A 535 3.10 14.34 -6.59
N THR A 536 2.98 14.68 -5.30
CA THR A 536 1.76 14.44 -4.52
C THR A 536 0.59 15.24 -5.08
N GLY A 537 0.77 16.55 -5.34
CA GLY A 537 -0.25 17.39 -5.97
C GLY A 537 -0.66 16.86 -7.34
N LEU A 538 0.31 16.42 -8.15
CA LEU A 538 0.09 15.83 -9.48
C LEU A 538 -0.41 14.39 -9.46
N SER A 539 -0.67 13.80 -8.28
CA SER A 539 -1.12 12.40 -8.14
C SER A 539 -0.16 11.38 -8.78
N GLY A 540 1.15 11.54 -8.57
CA GLY A 540 2.19 10.65 -9.08
C GLY A 540 2.54 10.86 -10.56
N GLN A 541 2.15 12.00 -11.13
CA GLN A 541 2.29 12.28 -12.56
C GLN A 541 3.42 13.28 -12.91
N LEU A 542 4.39 13.49 -12.03
CA LEU A 542 5.58 14.30 -12.36
C LEU A 542 6.46 13.60 -13.42
N TRP A 543 6.44 12.26 -13.46
CA TRP A 543 7.07 11.40 -14.48
C TRP A 543 8.54 11.71 -14.80
N ASN A 544 9.29 12.20 -13.81
CA ASN A 544 10.68 12.63 -13.96
C ASN A 544 10.92 13.62 -15.13
N CYS A 545 9.96 14.50 -15.45
CA CYS A 545 10.11 15.47 -16.52
C CYS A 545 11.25 16.48 -16.27
N ALA A 546 11.79 17.11 -17.30
CA ALA A 546 12.79 18.16 -17.15
C ALA A 546 12.19 19.48 -16.65
N ALA A 547 10.95 19.78 -17.06
CA ALA A 547 10.19 20.92 -16.57
C ALA A 547 8.69 20.59 -16.54
N MET A 548 7.98 21.02 -15.50
CA MET A 548 6.53 20.91 -15.38
C MET A 548 5.90 22.28 -15.57
N PHE A 549 5.05 22.41 -16.59
CA PHE A 549 4.24 23.59 -16.83
C PHE A 549 2.92 23.41 -16.09
N VAL A 550 2.50 24.41 -15.31
CA VAL A 550 1.18 24.43 -14.70
C VAL A 550 0.53 25.77 -14.99
N TRP A 551 -0.65 25.75 -15.59
CA TRP A 551 -1.43 26.94 -15.85
C TRP A 551 -2.42 27.14 -14.70
N THR A 552 -2.19 28.20 -13.93
CA THR A 552 -3.12 28.68 -12.91
C THR A 552 -4.06 29.69 -13.55
N VAL A 553 -5.33 29.64 -13.18
CA VAL A 553 -6.35 30.56 -13.68
C VAL A 553 -6.60 31.67 -12.66
N VAL A 554 -6.75 32.90 -13.14
CA VAL A 554 -7.32 34.03 -12.40
C VAL A 554 -8.67 34.35 -13.03
N PRO A 555 -9.79 33.76 -12.56
CA PRO A 555 -11.10 33.83 -13.22
C PRO A 555 -11.56 35.27 -13.45
N PHE A 556 -11.29 36.15 -12.48
CA PHE A 556 -11.69 37.55 -12.52
C PHE A 556 -11.25 38.30 -13.79
N ARG A 557 -10.10 37.95 -14.40
CA ARG A 557 -9.64 38.56 -15.66
C ARG A 557 -10.69 38.43 -16.76
N THR A 558 -11.34 37.27 -16.82
CA THR A 558 -12.34 36.94 -17.83
C THR A 558 -13.74 37.35 -17.38
N GLU A 559 -14.06 37.18 -16.10
CA GLU A 559 -15.34 37.64 -15.50
C GLU A 559 -15.51 39.15 -15.59
N TRP A 560 -14.42 39.92 -15.50
CA TRP A 560 -14.44 41.36 -15.69
C TRP A 560 -15.13 41.77 -17.01
N ARG A 561 -14.94 40.97 -18.07
CA ARG A 561 -15.58 41.18 -19.38
C ARG A 561 -16.87 40.40 -19.55
N TYR A 562 -16.86 39.13 -19.17
CA TYR A 562 -17.90 38.15 -19.55
C TYR A 562 -18.74 37.64 -18.39
N THR A 563 -18.52 38.08 -17.15
CA THR A 563 -19.32 37.69 -15.97
C THR A 563 -19.57 36.18 -15.92
N VAL A 564 -20.85 35.78 -15.86
CA VAL A 564 -21.32 34.40 -15.80
C VAL A 564 -20.97 33.55 -17.02
N ALA A 565 -20.60 34.16 -18.16
CA ALA A 565 -20.15 33.45 -19.37
C ALA A 565 -18.63 33.22 -19.40
N ALA A 566 -17.86 33.76 -18.44
CA ALA A 566 -16.40 33.70 -18.44
C ALA A 566 -15.85 32.27 -18.38
N ALA A 567 -16.52 31.43 -17.61
CA ALA A 567 -16.09 30.09 -17.29
C ALA A 567 -15.93 29.23 -18.58
N LYS A 568 -16.87 29.30 -19.54
CA LYS A 568 -16.74 28.65 -20.85
C LYS A 568 -15.52 29.16 -21.64
N THR A 569 -15.32 30.48 -21.66
CA THR A 569 -14.20 31.08 -22.41
C THR A 569 -12.84 30.69 -21.80
N ILE A 570 -12.75 30.57 -20.48
CA ILE A 570 -11.55 30.11 -19.78
C ILE A 570 -11.17 28.69 -20.24
N LEU A 571 -12.12 27.76 -20.37
CA LEU A 571 -11.79 26.41 -20.84
C LEU A 571 -11.27 26.36 -22.28
N ILE A 572 -11.84 27.19 -23.16
CA ILE A 572 -11.37 27.26 -24.54
C ILE A 572 -9.92 27.76 -24.57
N ASP A 573 -9.63 28.77 -23.75
CA ASP A 573 -8.27 29.31 -23.60
C ASP A 573 -7.28 28.25 -23.06
N ALA A 574 -7.71 27.38 -22.13
CA ALA A 574 -6.90 26.27 -21.61
C ALA A 574 -6.48 25.29 -22.73
N GLY A 575 -7.41 25.01 -23.66
CA GLY A 575 -7.13 24.20 -24.85
C GLY A 575 -6.10 24.85 -25.76
N HIS A 576 -6.19 26.16 -26.00
CA HIS A 576 -5.25 26.90 -26.83
C HIS A 576 -3.83 26.88 -26.27
N VAL A 577 -3.65 27.16 -24.97
CA VAL A 577 -2.31 27.22 -24.33
C VAL A 577 -1.60 25.87 -24.38
N CYS A 578 -2.30 24.79 -24.05
CA CYS A 578 -1.67 23.47 -23.99
C CYS A 578 -1.41 22.91 -25.39
N GLN A 579 -2.33 23.12 -26.35
CA GLN A 579 -2.08 22.69 -27.73
C GLN A 579 -0.88 23.43 -28.35
N ALA A 580 -0.69 24.71 -28.02
CA ALA A 580 0.51 25.44 -28.42
C ALA A 580 1.79 24.84 -27.81
N LEU A 581 1.77 24.44 -26.53
CA LEU A 581 2.89 23.72 -25.91
C LEU A 581 3.17 22.39 -26.61
N TYR A 582 2.14 21.62 -26.94
CA TYR A 582 2.27 20.36 -27.69
C TYR A 582 2.95 20.57 -29.05
N GLY A 583 2.50 21.58 -29.81
CA GLY A 583 3.08 21.91 -31.10
C GLY A 583 4.54 22.35 -30.98
N ALA A 584 4.85 23.19 -29.99
CA ALA A 584 6.20 23.65 -29.72
C ALA A 584 7.13 22.51 -29.28
N CYS A 585 6.66 21.60 -28.40
CA CYS A 585 7.42 20.42 -28.02
C CYS A 585 7.73 19.54 -29.23
N GLU A 586 6.74 19.27 -30.08
CA GLU A 586 6.97 18.47 -31.29
C GLU A 586 7.97 19.14 -32.24
N ALA A 587 7.89 20.47 -32.42
CA ALA A 587 8.82 21.23 -33.23
C ALA A 587 10.27 21.13 -32.73
N LEU A 588 10.48 20.94 -31.42
CA LEU A 588 11.78 20.77 -30.78
C LEU A 588 12.20 19.30 -30.58
N GLY A 589 11.38 18.33 -30.98
CA GLY A 589 11.65 16.91 -30.72
C GLY A 589 11.52 16.52 -29.22
N LEU A 590 10.71 17.27 -28.47
CA LEU A 590 10.39 17.03 -27.07
C LEU A 590 9.08 16.26 -26.90
N GLY A 591 8.86 15.73 -25.70
CA GLY A 591 7.60 15.16 -25.26
C GLY A 591 6.83 16.11 -24.37
N THR A 592 5.51 16.00 -24.43
CA THR A 592 4.61 16.53 -23.40
C THR A 592 3.32 15.73 -23.33
N CYS A 593 2.59 15.86 -22.22
CA CYS A 593 1.27 15.29 -22.04
C CYS A 593 0.43 16.23 -21.17
N GLY A 594 -0.72 16.71 -21.66
CA GLY A 594 -1.66 17.46 -20.83
C GLY A 594 -2.23 16.60 -19.69
N GLN A 595 -2.33 17.17 -18.50
CA GLN A 595 -2.80 16.55 -17.26
C GLN A 595 -3.91 17.39 -16.60
N ALA A 596 -5.11 16.83 -16.53
CA ALA A 596 -6.25 17.42 -15.82
C ALA A 596 -6.70 16.61 -14.59
N ALA A 597 -6.07 15.45 -14.36
CA ALA A 597 -6.28 14.65 -13.16
C ALA A 597 -5.15 14.98 -12.17
N TYR A 598 -5.46 15.63 -11.07
CA TYR A 598 -4.57 15.96 -9.97
C TYR A 598 -5.40 16.23 -8.72
N ASP A 599 -4.75 16.31 -7.56
CA ASP A 599 -5.40 16.72 -6.31
C ASP A 599 -5.39 18.26 -6.26
N GLN A 600 -6.57 18.88 -6.32
CA GLN A 600 -6.71 20.33 -6.45
C GLN A 600 -6.05 21.07 -5.30
N GLU A 601 -6.42 20.74 -4.05
CA GLU A 601 -5.93 21.43 -2.87
C GLU A 601 -4.42 21.28 -2.70
N LYS A 602 -3.89 20.07 -2.95
CA LYS A 602 -2.45 19.81 -2.82
C LYS A 602 -1.64 20.47 -3.92
N LEU A 603 -2.13 20.50 -5.16
CA LEU A 603 -1.43 21.17 -6.24
C LEU A 603 -1.45 22.70 -6.06
N ASP A 604 -2.57 23.28 -5.62
CA ASP A 604 -2.66 24.70 -5.33
C ASP A 604 -1.71 25.12 -4.20
N ALA A 605 -1.66 24.32 -3.13
CA ALA A 605 -0.70 24.51 -2.04
C ALA A 605 0.75 24.45 -2.53
N ALA A 606 1.09 23.45 -3.35
CA ALA A 606 2.44 23.29 -3.91
C ALA A 606 2.87 24.48 -4.79
N LEU A 607 1.92 25.11 -5.49
CA LEU A 607 2.14 26.28 -6.32
C LEU A 607 2.14 27.60 -5.52
N GLY A 608 1.66 27.58 -4.28
CA GLY A 608 1.50 28.75 -3.43
C GLY A 608 0.37 29.67 -3.89
N VAL A 609 -0.72 29.10 -4.44
CA VAL A 609 -1.95 29.83 -4.79
C VAL A 609 -3.07 29.52 -3.80
N ASP A 610 -4.12 30.33 -3.76
CA ASP A 610 -5.14 30.29 -2.70
C ASP A 610 -6.27 29.28 -2.92
N GLY A 611 -6.38 28.67 -4.11
CA GLY A 611 -7.43 27.71 -4.43
C GLY A 611 -8.81 28.33 -4.69
N THR A 612 -8.93 29.66 -4.61
CA THR A 612 -10.20 30.40 -4.68
C THR A 612 -10.19 31.43 -5.81
N ASP A 613 -9.35 32.46 -5.69
CA ASP A 613 -9.19 33.52 -6.70
C ASP A 613 -8.10 33.16 -7.72
N GLU A 614 -7.21 32.23 -7.35
CA GLU A 614 -6.29 31.59 -8.25
C GLU A 614 -6.05 30.11 -7.91
N PHE A 615 -6.16 29.26 -8.93
CA PHE A 615 -6.02 27.82 -8.78
C PHE A 615 -5.52 27.17 -10.07
N ALA A 616 -4.89 26.00 -9.94
CA ALA A 616 -4.44 25.18 -11.05
C ALA A 616 -5.65 24.68 -11.87
N VAL A 617 -5.52 24.71 -13.19
CA VAL A 617 -6.53 24.16 -14.12
C VAL A 617 -5.93 23.09 -15.02
N TYR A 618 -4.66 23.24 -15.41
CA TYR A 618 -4.04 22.34 -16.37
C TYR A 618 -2.54 22.23 -16.11
N ALA A 619 -1.98 21.02 -16.17
CA ALA A 619 -0.54 20.78 -16.06
C ALA A 619 0.00 20.04 -17.30
N ALA A 620 1.30 20.15 -17.55
CA ALA A 620 1.97 19.48 -18.66
C ALA A 620 3.48 19.28 -18.37
N PRO A 621 3.94 18.04 -18.12
CA PRO A 621 5.35 17.72 -18.10
C PRO A 621 6.00 17.90 -19.48
N VAL A 622 7.24 18.34 -19.50
CA VAL A 622 8.07 18.49 -20.69
C VAL A 622 9.45 17.87 -20.47
N GLY A 623 9.94 17.16 -21.48
CA GLY A 623 11.29 16.59 -21.45
C GLY A 623 11.66 15.89 -22.75
N ARG A 624 12.90 15.40 -22.82
CA ARG A 624 13.41 14.57 -23.92
C ARG A 624 12.71 13.21 -23.92
N VAL A 625 12.53 12.62 -25.11
CA VAL A 625 11.77 11.37 -25.32
C VAL A 625 12.54 10.35 -26.12
#